data_AF-A0A2V1B5L8-F1
#
_entry.id   AF-A0A2V1B5L8-F1
#
_cell.length_a   1.000
_cell.length_b   1.000
_cell.length_c   1.000
_cell.angle_alpha   90.00
_cell.angle_beta   90.00
_cell.angle_gamma   90.00
#
_symmetry.space_group_name_H-M   'P 1'
#
loop_
_entity.id
_entity.type
_entity.pdbx_description
1 polymer ?
#
loop_
_entity_poly.entity_id
_entity_poly.type
_entity_poly.pdbx_seq_one_letter_code
_entity_poly.pdbx_strand_id
1 'polypeptide(L)'
;PLSVASAWAQSYRINIRNEDGEEESYFMKVVSHGDHGMKALHGEFESTAAIHAIVGDFTPKRIAWGSFKSIPNAHYYIRRFYELAEELPKPTEFCRKFASLHSKSEAPDFN
;
A
#
# COMPACT_ATOMS: atom_id res chain seq x y z
N PRO A 1 -17.38 3.31 7.23
CA PRO A 1 -15.93 3.44 6.95
C PRO A 1 -15.30 4.50 7.86
N LEU A 2 -14.35 4.11 8.69
CA LEU A 2 -13.51 5.08 9.40
C LEU A 2 -12.60 5.74 8.36
N SER A 3 -12.62 7.08 8.29
CA SER A 3 -11.78 7.86 7.39
C SER A 3 -10.82 8.74 8.17
N VAL A 4 -9.54 8.72 7.79
CA VAL A 4 -8.50 9.59 8.34
C VAL A 4 -7.93 10.42 7.20
N ALA A 5 -7.79 11.72 7.40
CA ALA A 5 -7.31 12.65 6.38
C ALA A 5 -5.94 13.22 6.75
N SER A 6 -5.13 13.47 5.73
CA SER A 6 -3.90 14.27 5.79
C SER A 6 -4.00 15.42 4.78
N ALA A 7 -3.02 16.32 4.77
CA ALA A 7 -2.95 17.38 3.75
C ALA A 7 -2.88 16.84 2.30
N TRP A 8 -2.43 15.60 2.11
CA TRP A 8 -2.15 15.02 0.80
C TRP A 8 -3.16 13.97 0.34
N ALA A 9 -3.79 13.27 1.28
CA ALA A 9 -4.61 12.10 0.98
C ALA A 9 -5.69 11.87 2.03
N GLN A 10 -6.81 11.28 1.57
CA GLN A 10 -7.85 10.70 2.42
C GLN A 10 -7.68 9.19 2.48
N SER A 11 -7.79 8.60 3.65
CA SER A 11 -7.64 7.16 3.86
C SER A 11 -8.91 6.56 4.41
N TYR A 12 -9.26 5.36 3.95
CA TYR A 12 -10.47 4.64 4.34
C TYR A 12 -10.15 3.19 4.66
N ARG A 13 -10.86 2.64 5.65
CA ARG A 13 -11.00 1.19 5.83
C ARG A 13 -12.26 0.70 5.13
N ILE A 14 -12.12 -0.26 4.23
CA ILE A 14 -13.20 -0.96 3.52
C ILE A 14 -13.28 -2.36 4.12
N ASN A 15 -14.43 -2.73 4.67
CA ASN A 15 -14.69 -4.09 5.14
C ASN A 15 -15.61 -4.76 4.14
N ILE A 16 -15.28 -5.98 3.72
CA ILE A 16 -16.11 -6.81 2.85
C ILE A 16 -16.42 -8.12 3.56
N ARG A 17 -17.54 -8.73 3.18
CA ARG A 17 -17.89 -10.10 3.53
C ARG A 17 -18.18 -10.84 2.24
N ASN A 18 -17.52 -11.97 1.99
CA ASN A 18 -17.79 -12.78 0.81
C ASN A 18 -19.04 -13.65 1.00
N GLU A 19 -19.44 -14.39 -0.05
CA GLU A 19 -20.62 -15.26 -0.02
C GLU A 19 -20.50 -16.39 1.01
N ASP A 20 -19.28 -16.82 1.31
CA ASP A 20 -18.96 -17.84 2.33
C ASP A 20 -18.99 -17.28 3.77
N GLY A 21 -19.20 -15.97 3.93
CA GLY A 21 -19.25 -15.30 5.23
C GLY A 21 -17.88 -14.88 5.79
N GLU A 22 -16.79 -15.10 5.05
CA GLU A 22 -15.45 -14.64 5.45
C GLU A 22 -15.35 -13.12 5.35
N GLU A 23 -14.73 -12.51 6.36
CA GLU A 23 -14.52 -11.07 6.43
C GLU A 23 -13.09 -10.70 6.02
N GLU A 24 -12.99 -9.72 5.13
CA GLU A 24 -11.72 -9.12 4.75
C GLU A 24 -11.77 -7.60 4.90
N SER A 25 -10.62 -7.01 5.20
CA SER A 25 -10.46 -5.57 5.33
C SER A 25 -9.40 -5.05 4.36
N TYR A 26 -9.67 -3.89 3.78
CA TYR A 26 -8.81 -3.21 2.82
C TYR A 26 -8.58 -1.76 3.24
N PHE A 27 -7.38 -1.27 2.98
CA PHE A 27 -7.02 0.13 3.13
C PHE A 27 -7.07 0.78 1.75
N MET A 28 -7.86 1.85 1.63
CA MET A 28 -7.93 2.67 0.43
C MET A 28 -7.39 4.07 0.72
N LYS A 29 -6.40 4.48 -0.04
CA LYS A 29 -5.87 5.85 -0.07
C LYS A 29 -6.42 6.56 -1.30
N VAL A 30 -6.93 7.77 -1.12
CA VAL A 30 -7.48 8.64 -2.17
C VAL A 30 -6.69 9.94 -2.22
N VAL A 31 -6.25 10.33 -3.42
CA VAL A 31 -5.47 11.55 -3.66
C VAL A 31 -6.12 12.35 -4.78
N SER A 32 -6.45 13.61 -4.51
CA SER A 32 -7.13 14.51 -5.46
C SER A 32 -6.22 15.63 -5.97
N HIS A 33 -5.01 15.26 -6.41
CA HIS A 33 -3.96 16.19 -6.86
C HIS A 33 -3.60 16.01 -8.34
N GLY A 34 -4.58 15.61 -9.17
CA GLY A 34 -4.40 15.38 -10.60
C GLY A 34 -3.23 14.45 -10.91
N ASP A 35 -2.48 14.76 -11.97
CA ASP A 35 -1.37 13.94 -12.45
C ASP A 35 -0.31 13.64 -11.39
N HIS A 36 -0.03 14.57 -10.48
CA HIS A 36 0.90 14.33 -9.36
C HIS A 36 0.36 13.26 -8.41
N GLY A 37 -0.95 13.32 -8.10
CA GLY A 37 -1.61 12.30 -7.31
C GLY A 37 -1.59 10.94 -7.98
N MET A 38 -1.86 10.88 -9.29
CA MET A 38 -1.78 9.66 -10.08
C MET A 38 -0.38 9.03 -10.04
N LYS A 39 0.66 9.82 -10.33
CA LYS A 39 2.05 9.36 -10.33
C LYS A 39 2.50 8.90 -8.95
N ALA A 40 2.08 9.58 -7.89
CA ALA A 40 2.38 9.19 -6.52
C ALA A 40 1.78 7.82 -6.17
N LEU A 41 0.50 7.59 -6.50
CA LEU A 41 -0.15 6.30 -6.22
C LEU A 41 0.39 5.17 -7.12
N HIS A 42 0.73 5.46 -8.37
CA HIS A 42 1.43 4.51 -9.24
C HIS A 42 2.78 4.10 -8.66
N GLY A 43 3.59 5.07 -8.23
CA GLY A 43 4.87 4.81 -7.59
C GLY A 43 4.72 4.01 -6.30
N GLU A 44 3.71 4.29 -5.47
CA GLU A 44 3.41 3.51 -4.27
C GLU A 44 3.01 2.06 -4.61
N PHE A 45 2.24 1.86 -5.67
CA PHE A 45 1.84 0.52 -6.13
C PHE A 45 3.04 -0.30 -6.63
N GLU A 46 3.87 0.27 -7.51
CA GLU A 46 5.05 -0.40 -8.08
C GLU A 46 6.15 -0.64 -7.04
N SER A 47 6.41 0.33 -6.16
CA SER A 47 7.39 0.15 -5.07
C SER A 47 6.95 -0.94 -4.09
N THR A 48 5.67 -0.98 -3.71
CA THR A 48 5.14 -2.06 -2.86
C THR A 48 5.27 -3.41 -3.58
N ALA A 49 5.04 -3.45 -4.90
CA ALA A 49 5.23 -4.66 -5.70
C ALA A 49 6.66 -5.19 -5.63
N ALA A 50 7.64 -4.30 -5.87
CA ALA A 50 9.05 -4.63 -5.89
C ALA A 50 9.54 -5.10 -4.51
N ILE A 51 9.16 -4.40 -3.44
CA ILE A 51 9.54 -4.80 -2.08
C ILE A 51 8.89 -6.15 -1.72
N HIS A 52 7.61 -6.36 -2.03
CA HIS A 52 6.92 -7.63 -1.77
C HIS A 52 7.58 -8.81 -2.51
N ALA A 53 8.12 -8.60 -3.72
CA ALA A 53 8.83 -9.65 -4.45
C ALA A 53 10.11 -10.12 -3.72
N ILE A 54 10.73 -9.27 -2.90
CA ILE A 54 11.98 -9.57 -2.19
C ILE A 54 11.74 -10.11 -0.77
N VAL A 55 10.84 -9.47 -0.02
CA VAL A 55 10.63 -9.75 1.41
C VAL A 55 9.22 -10.28 1.76
N GLY A 56 8.38 -10.51 0.76
CA GLY A 56 7.06 -11.11 0.88
C GLY A 56 6.14 -10.32 1.82
N ASP A 57 5.50 -11.03 2.74
CA ASP A 57 4.54 -10.52 3.72
C ASP A 57 5.12 -9.51 4.73
N PHE A 58 6.39 -9.12 4.60
CA PHE A 58 6.93 -7.95 5.29
C PHE A 58 6.32 -6.63 4.78
N THR A 59 5.66 -6.65 3.62
CA THR A 59 4.91 -5.51 3.10
C THR A 59 3.45 -5.84 2.90
N PRO A 60 2.56 -4.83 2.97
CA PRO A 60 1.16 -5.04 2.64
C PRO A 60 0.98 -5.56 1.21
N LYS A 61 0.08 -6.53 1.04
CA LYS A 61 -0.34 -6.97 -0.29
C LYS A 61 -1.11 -5.85 -1.01
N ARG A 62 -0.56 -5.35 -2.11
CA ARG A 62 -1.25 -4.42 -3.03
C ARG A 62 -2.41 -5.13 -3.74
N ILE A 63 -3.48 -4.42 -4.01
CA ILE A 63 -4.68 -4.97 -4.65
C ILE A 63 -4.96 -4.26 -5.97
N ALA A 64 -5.08 -2.94 -5.94
CA ALA A 64 -5.40 -2.15 -7.14
C ALA A 64 -4.96 -0.70 -6.97
N TRP A 65 -4.84 0.00 -8.08
CA TRP A 65 -4.71 1.46 -8.12
C TRP A 65 -5.37 1.99 -9.39
N GLY A 66 -5.70 3.28 -9.42
CA GLY A 66 -6.26 3.91 -10.62
C GLY A 66 -6.94 5.24 -10.37
N SER A 67 -7.78 5.64 -11.31
CA SER A 67 -8.54 6.90 -11.28
C SER A 67 -10.03 6.64 -11.13
N PHE A 68 -10.73 7.49 -10.38
CA PHE A 68 -12.18 7.44 -10.33
C PHE A 68 -12.77 7.92 -11.66
N LYS A 69 -13.74 7.17 -12.19
CA LYS A 69 -14.41 7.56 -13.45
C LYS A 69 -15.32 8.79 -13.26
N SER A 70 -15.97 8.89 -12.10
CA SER A 70 -16.94 9.94 -11.79
C SER A 70 -16.37 11.13 -11.02
N ILE A 71 -15.11 11.04 -10.54
CA ILE A 71 -14.47 12.09 -9.74
C ILE A 71 -13.20 12.51 -10.48
N PRO A 72 -13.23 13.61 -11.26
CA PRO A 72 -12.07 14.10 -11.98
C PRO A 72 -10.89 14.36 -11.04
N ASN A 73 -9.67 14.07 -11.52
CA ASN A 73 -8.40 14.31 -10.80
C ASN A 73 -8.26 13.60 -9.45
N ALA A 74 -9.14 12.64 -9.15
CA ALA A 74 -9.07 11.81 -7.96
C ALA A 74 -8.61 10.39 -8.32
N HIS A 75 -7.63 9.92 -7.56
CA HIS A 75 -6.97 8.63 -7.77
C HIS A 75 -7.04 7.80 -6.49
N TYR A 76 -6.99 6.48 -6.63
CA TYR A 76 -7.03 5.56 -5.51
C TYR A 76 -5.88 4.55 -5.56
N TYR A 77 -5.49 4.10 -4.37
CA TYR A 77 -4.63 2.94 -4.14
C TYR A 77 -5.28 2.07 -3.07
N ILE A 78 -5.42 0.77 -3.36
CA ILE A 78 -6.04 -0.22 -2.49
C ILE A 78 -5.01 -1.30 -2.16
N ARG A 79 -4.89 -1.60 -0.88
CA ARG A 79 -4.08 -2.71 -0.34
C ARG A 79 -4.85 -3.45 0.74
N ARG A 80 -4.40 -4.66 1.10
CA ARG A 80 -4.94 -5.37 2.27
C ARG A 80 -4.73 -4.52 3.53
N PHE A 81 -5.75 -4.45 4.38
CA PHE A 81 -5.68 -3.80 5.68
C PHE A 81 -5.02 -4.74 6.67
N TYR A 82 -4.10 -4.19 7.47
CA TYR A 82 -3.46 -4.90 8.56
C TYR A 82 -3.64 -4.04 9.80
N GLU A 83 -4.11 -4.68 10.88
CA GLU A 83 -4.07 -4.08 12.19
C GLU A 83 -2.63 -4.15 12.68
N LEU A 84 -2.02 -2.98 12.86
CA LEU A 84 -0.63 -2.90 13.29
C LEU A 84 -0.60 -3.08 14.81
N ALA A 85 0.20 -4.04 15.27
CA ALA A 85 0.44 -4.19 16.70
C ALA A 85 1.24 -2.99 17.22
N GLU A 86 0.98 -2.58 18.47
CA GLU A 86 1.80 -1.56 19.15
C GLU A 86 3.18 -2.09 19.55
N GLU A 87 3.32 -3.41 19.61
CA GLU A 87 4.56 -4.09 19.96
C GLU A 87 5.62 -3.95 18.86
N LEU A 88 6.87 -3.77 19.29
CA LEU A 88 8.00 -3.74 18.37
C LEU A 88 8.30 -5.15 17.83
N PRO A 89 8.66 -5.28 16.54
CA PRO A 89 9.09 -6.56 16.01
C PRO A 89 10.41 -6.99 16.68
N LYS A 90 10.66 -8.30 16.74
CA LYS A 90 11.94 -8.83 17.21
C LYS A 90 13.09 -8.21 16.39
N PRO A 91 14.04 -7.49 17.01
CA PRO A 91 15.04 -6.71 16.28
C PRO A 91 15.82 -7.54 15.26
N THR A 92 16.25 -8.75 15.63
CA THR A 92 17.03 -9.62 14.74
C THR A 92 16.24 -10.06 13.50
N GLU A 93 14.95 -10.38 13.64
CA GLU A 93 14.12 -10.80 12.50
C GLU A 93 13.84 -9.62 11.57
N PHE A 94 13.51 -8.46 12.14
CA PHE A 94 13.32 -7.22 11.41
C PHE A 94 14.60 -6.83 10.63
N CYS A 95 15.74 -6.74 11.30
CA CYS A 95 17.02 -6.37 10.69
C CYS A 95 17.44 -7.35 9.60
N ARG A 96 17.18 -8.66 9.75
CA ARG A 96 17.47 -9.66 8.71
C ARG A 96 16.63 -9.45 7.46
N LYS A 97 15.31 -9.20 7.61
CA LYS A 97 14.43 -8.92 6.46
C LYS A 97 14.83 -7.61 5.78
N PHE A 98 15.12 -6.57 6.56
CA PHE A 98 15.58 -5.29 6.07
C PHE A 98 16.92 -5.39 5.31
N ALA A 99 17.91 -6.11 5.85
CA ALA A 99 19.18 -6.36 5.17
C ALA A 99 18.98 -7.18 3.87
N SER A 100 18.06 -8.15 3.87
CA SER A 100 17.71 -8.88 2.65
C SER A 100 17.05 -7.99 1.60
N LEU A 101 16.28 -6.98 2.01
CA LEU A 101 15.70 -6.01 1.08
C LEU A 101 16.81 -5.24 0.38
N HIS A 102 17.70 -4.60 1.14
CA HIS A 102 18.79 -3.79 0.58
C HIS A 102 19.80 -4.59 -0.26
N SER A 103 20.13 -5.83 0.14
CA SER A 103 21.11 -6.65 -0.58
C SER A 103 20.60 -7.22 -1.89
N LYS A 104 19.28 -7.34 -2.05
CA LYS A 104 18.65 -7.92 -3.25
C LYS A 104 17.91 -6.89 -4.10
N SER A 105 17.76 -5.66 -3.61
CA SER A 105 17.20 -4.57 -4.40
C SER A 105 18.24 -4.12 -5.42
N GLU A 106 17.88 -4.17 -6.69
CA GLU A 106 18.65 -3.51 -7.74
C GLU A 106 18.23 -2.03 -7.78
N ALA A 107 19.21 -1.13 -7.71
CA ALA A 107 18.94 0.26 -8.04
C ALA A 107 18.60 0.33 -9.54
N PRO A 108 17.69 1.19 -9.98
CA PRO A 108 17.45 1.38 -11.41
C PRO A 108 18.76 1.76 -12.10
N ASP A 109 19.13 1.03 -13.14
CA ASP A 109 20.24 1.41 -14.01
C ASP A 109 19.88 2.72 -14.73
N PHE A 110 20.54 3.81 -14.36
CA PHE A 110 20.47 5.07 -15.08
C PHE A 110 21.59 5.12 -16.12
N ASN A 111 21.45 4.33 -17.19
CA ASN A 111 22.31 4.40 -18.37
C ASN A 111 21.48 4.65 -19.61
#